data_AF-A0AAU4ZPJ8-F1
#
_entry.id   AF-A0AAU4ZPJ8-F1
#
_cell.length_a   1.000
_cell.length_b   1.000
_cell.length_c   1.000
_cell.angle_alpha   90.00
_cell.angle_beta   90.00
_cell.angle_gamma   90.00
#
_symmetry.space_group_name_H-M   'P 1'
#
loop_
_entity.id
_entity.type
_entity.pdbx_description
1 polymer ?
#
loop_
_entity_poly.entity_id
_entity_poly.type
_entity_poly.pdbx_seq_one_letter_code
_entity_poly.pdbx_strand_id
1 'polypeptide(L)' 'MADVVDSDELLRRIQRARAWAEREEETWKARSDDLRRGDPGGSRDADVRGQAYEAVRKVLDEILTPGVHAVDG' A
#
# COMPACT_ATOMS: atom_id res chain seq x y z
N MET A 1 -15.02 -19.14 -17.92
CA MET A 1 -14.70 -18.13 -18.95
C MET A 1 -14.35 -16.87 -18.19
N ALA A 2 -13.08 -16.48 -18.12
CA ALA A 2 -12.77 -15.18 -17.53
C ALA A 2 -13.41 -14.13 -18.44
N ASP A 3 -14.28 -13.31 -17.87
CA ASP A 3 -14.86 -12.16 -18.55
C ASP A 3 -13.70 -11.31 -19.08
N VAL A 4 -13.70 -10.99 -20.38
CA VAL A 4 -12.64 -10.19 -20.98
C VAL A 4 -12.76 -8.79 -20.39
N VAL A 5 -11.92 -8.49 -19.41
CA VAL A 5 -11.91 -7.20 -18.74
C VAL A 5 -11.25 -6.18 -19.65
N ASP A 6 -11.97 -5.09 -19.95
CA ASP A 6 -11.41 -3.96 -20.69
C ASP A 6 -10.25 -3.31 -19.92
N SER A 7 -9.26 -2.78 -20.66
CA SER A 7 -8.10 -2.11 -20.08
C SER A 7 -8.46 -0.98 -19.11
N ASP A 8 -9.55 -0.25 -19.37
CA ASP A 8 -10.03 0.81 -18.46
C ASP A 8 -10.55 0.24 -17.14
N GLU A 9 -11.18 -0.93 -17.18
CA GLU A 9 -11.66 -1.60 -15.98
C GLU A 9 -10.49 -2.17 -15.16
N LEU A 10 -9.45 -2.68 -15.82
CA LEU A 10 -8.20 -3.05 -15.14
C LEU A 10 -7.56 -1.83 -14.47
N LEU A 11 -7.45 -0.71 -15.19
CA LEU A 11 -6.89 0.53 -14.66
C LEU A 11 -7.69 1.04 -13.45
N ARG A 12 -9.03 1.04 -13.52
CA ARG A 12 -9.90 1.42 -12.41
C ARG A 12 -9.68 0.53 -11.17
N ARG A 13 -9.51 -0.78 -11.37
CA ARG A 13 -9.26 -1.72 -10.26
C ARG A 13 -7.90 -1.48 -9.61
N ILE A 14 -6.86 -1.25 -10.42
CA ILE A 14 -5.50 -0.96 -9.94
C ILE A 14 -5.50 0.35 -9.14
N GLN A 15 -6.10 1.42 -9.69
CA GLN A 15 -6.21 2.70 -8.98
C GLN A 15 -7.00 2.58 -7.67
N ARG A 16 -8.07 1.79 -7.65
CA ARG A 16 -8.83 1.53 -6.42
C ARG A 16 -8.01 0.78 -5.38
N ALA A 17 -7.26 -0.25 -5.80
CA ALA A 17 -6.37 -1.00 -4.92
C ALA A 17 -5.26 -0.10 -4.34
N ARG A 18 -4.70 0.79 -5.17
CA ARG A 18 -3.70 1.78 -4.75
C ARG A 18 -4.24 2.72 -3.69
N ALA A 19 -5.42 3.33 -3.93
CA ALA A 19 -6.07 4.23 -2.98
C ALA A 19 -6.51 3.51 -1.69
N TRP A 20 -6.75 2.20 -1.73
CA TRP A 20 -6.98 1.41 -0.53
C TRP A 20 -5.68 1.17 0.24
N ALA A 21 -4.60 0.76 -0.43
CA ALA A 21 -3.30 0.54 0.20
C ALA A 21 -2.75 1.81 0.86
N GLU A 22 -2.91 2.98 0.21
CA GLU A 22 -2.53 4.28 0.77
C GLU A 22 -3.27 4.59 2.08
N ARG A 23 -4.59 4.40 2.12
CA ARG A 23 -5.38 4.62 3.34
C ARG A 23 -5.03 3.66 4.46
N GLU A 24 -4.78 2.39 4.14
CA GLU A 24 -4.35 1.41 5.13
C GLU A 24 -2.95 1.75 5.67
N GLU A 25 -2.00 2.13 4.82
CA GLU A 25 -0.67 2.60 5.21
C GLU A 25 -0.76 3.74 6.22
N GLU A 26 -1.55 4.78 5.92
CA GLU A 26 -1.79 5.91 6.82
C GLU A 26 -2.42 5.48 8.15
N THR A 27 -3.41 4.58 8.10
CA THR A 27 -4.10 4.07 9.29
C THR A 27 -3.15 3.32 10.22
N TRP A 28 -2.29 2.46 9.66
CA TRP A 28 -1.32 1.70 10.46
C TRP A 28 -0.19 2.56 10.99
N LYS A 29 0.25 3.58 10.24
CA LYS A 29 1.23 4.57 10.72
C LYS A 29 0.67 5.37 11.90
N ALA A 30 -0.54 5.90 11.79
CA ALA A 30 -1.20 6.61 12.88
C ALA A 30 -1.36 5.71 14.13
N ARG A 31 -1.75 4.45 13.93
CA ARG A 31 -1.89 3.48 15.02
C ARG A 31 -0.56 3.16 15.69
N SER A 32 0.53 3.05 14.93
CA SER A 32 1.86 2.86 15.52
C SER A 32 2.28 4.06 16.37
N ASP A 33 2.04 5.28 15.87
CA ASP A 33 2.34 6.52 16.60
C ASP A 33 1.60 6.57 17.95
N ASP A 34 0.32 6.20 17.96
CA ASP A 34 -0.50 6.14 19.18
C ASP A 34 0.02 5.10 20.19
N LEU A 35 0.47 3.94 19.71
CA LEU A 35 0.93 2.84 20.55
C LEU A 35 2.36 3.04 21.07
N ARG A 36 3.17 3.89 20.44
CA ARG A 36 4.62 4.01 20.67
C ARG A 36 5.04 4.13 22.14
N ARG A 37 4.24 4.79 22.98
CA ARG A 37 4.55 4.98 24.42
C ARG A 37 3.92 3.92 25.34
N GLY A 38 2.75 3.40 25.00
CA GLY A 38 1.98 2.51 25.88
C GLY A 38 2.19 1.02 25.58
N ASP A 39 2.52 0.71 24.33
CA ASP A 39 2.74 -0.65 23.85
C ASP A 39 3.76 -0.65 22.69
N PRO A 40 5.06 -0.69 23.01
CA PRO A 40 6.12 -0.73 21.99
C PRO A 40 6.06 -1.99 21.10
N GLY A 41 5.45 -3.08 21.58
CA GLY A 41 5.27 -4.30 20.79
C GLY A 41 4.18 -4.09 19.73
N GLY A 42 3.00 -3.63 20.15
CA GLY A 42 1.91 -3.28 19.25
C GLY A 42 2.27 -2.16 18.26
N SER A 43 3.11 -1.21 18.65
CA SER A 43 3.65 -0.19 17.73
C SER A 43 4.50 -0.82 16.61
N ARG A 44 5.42 -1.75 16.94
CA ARG A 44 6.21 -2.46 15.93
C ARG A 44 5.35 -3.30 14.99
N ASP A 45 4.35 -3.99 15.51
CA ASP A 45 3.43 -4.78 14.70
C ASP A 45 2.61 -3.88 13.75
N ALA A 46 2.20 -2.71 14.22
CA ALA A 46 1.53 -1.70 13.39
C ALA A 46 2.48 -1.14 12.31
N ASP A 47 3.75 -0.88 12.63
CA ASP A 47 4.76 -0.45 11.65
C ASP A 47 4.94 -1.47 10.53
N VAL A 48 5.08 -2.76 10.88
CA VAL A 48 5.24 -3.84 9.89
C VAL A 48 4.03 -3.92 8.95
N ARG A 49 2.80 -3.76 9.50
CA ARG A 49 1.59 -3.72 8.67
C ARG A 49 1.59 -2.50 7.76
N GLY A 50 1.98 -1.32 8.26
CA GLY A 50 2.14 -0.11 7.45
C GLY A 50 3.12 -0.30 6.29
N GLN A 51 4.27 -0.90 6.54
CA GLN A 51 5.28 -1.21 5.52
C GLN A 51 4.77 -2.20 4.46
N ALA A 52 3.94 -3.17 4.85
CA ALA A 52 3.35 -4.10 3.90
C ALA A 52 2.42 -3.37 2.90
N TYR A 53 1.59 -2.46 3.39
CA TYR A 53 0.73 -1.64 2.53
C TYR A 53 1.51 -0.64 1.68
N GLU A 54 2.58 -0.06 2.22
CA GLU A 54 3.50 0.78 1.47
C GLU A 54 4.13 0.01 0.30
N ALA A 55 4.60 -1.22 0.54
CA ALA A 55 5.18 -2.07 -0.51
C ALA A 55 4.16 -2.38 -1.62
N VAL A 56 2.93 -2.72 -1.26
CA VAL A 56 1.84 -2.93 -2.24
C VAL A 56 1.58 -1.65 -3.03
N ARG A 57 1.48 -0.50 -2.37
CA ARG A 57 1.28 0.79 -3.04
C ARG A 57 2.40 1.08 -4.03
N LYS A 58 3.67 0.87 -3.65
CA LYS A 58 4.84 1.07 -4.52
C LYS A 58 4.81 0.17 -5.76
N VAL A 59 4.42 -1.10 -5.62
CA VAL A 59 4.27 -1.99 -6.78
C VAL A 59 3.16 -1.50 -7.71
N LEU A 60 2.02 -1.04 -7.17
CA LEU A 60 0.93 -0.49 -7.97
C LEU A 60 1.32 0.83 -8.64
N ASP A 61 2.09 1.67 -7.95
CA ASP A 61 2.68 2.91 -8.49
C ASP A 61 3.58 2.61 -9.69
N GLU A 62 4.46 1.62 -9.59
CA GLU A 62 5.34 1.20 -10.69
C GLU A 62 4.55 0.62 -11.88
N ILE A 63 3.47 -0.13 -11.63
CA ILE A 63 2.60 -0.63 -12.71
C ILE A 63 1.91 0.53 -13.44
N LEU A 64 1.45 1.55 -12.70
CA LEU A 64 0.76 2.72 -13.26
C LEU A 64 1.73 3.71 -13.91
N THR A 65 2.93 3.84 -13.36
CA THR A 65 3.95 4.81 -13.77
C THR A 65 5.32 4.12 -13.71
N PRO A 66 5.69 3.36 -14.75
CA PRO A 66 6.96 2.65 -14.78
C PRO A 66 8.15 3.60 -14.63
N GLY A 67 9.11 3.22 -13.79
CA GLY A 67 10.31 3.99 -13.47
C GLY A 67 10.10 5.06 -12.39
N VAL A 68 8.94 5.12 -11.73
CA VAL A 68 8.68 6.08 -10.64
C VAL A 68 9.45 5.74 -9.38
N HIS A 69 9.72 4.45 -9.16
CA HIS A 69 10.59 4.00 -8.10
C HIS A 69 11.96 3.70 -8.69
N ALA A 70 12.97 4.46 -8.27
CA ALA A 70 14.34 4.07 -8.53
C ALA A 70 14.53 2.65 -7.96
N VAL A 71 14.91 1.71 -8.81
CA VAL A 71 15.48 0.45 -8.35
C VAL A 71 16.79 0.84 -7.67
N ASP A 72 16.76 0.97 -6.35
CA ASP A 72 17.98 0.90 -5.55
C ASP A 72 18.50 -0.54 -5.71
N GLY A 73 19.33 -0.72 -6.74
CA GLY A 73 20.08 -1.94 -7.02
C GLY A 73 21.42 -1.94 -6.31
#